data_AF-A0A956JU18-F1
#
_entry.id   AF-A0A956JU18-F1
#
_cell.length_a   1.000
_cell.length_b   1.000
_cell.length_c   1.000
_cell.angle_alpha   90.00
_cell.angle_beta   90.00
_cell.angle_gamma   90.00
#
_symmetry.space_group_name_H-M   'P 1'
#
loop_
_entity.id
_entity.type
_entity.pdbx_description
1 polymer ?
#
loop_
_entity_poly.entity_id
_entity_poly.type
_entity_poly.pdbx_seq_one_letter_code
_entity_poly.pdbx_strand_id
1 'polypeptide(L)'
;APRAALPLAAAIDRFDAELVQAAGGVEGAKRDEIHERFMALDPAAPEPLAVGQLLPVLTKATNQQATARLKRIASWPHDPRVSRALAALLAEMKVLRSESGKGFWGTALIVLGNTPDLRTLDVVRSLGREHSARYGVSTRDWMRKQVKQLRERLERELLREDPLEPRVAEALEHFAREVGDSSAPHGGGERDAAALLHAIYEAPDDDELRAVYADVLSQIGDARGELITLQLARAGKPKARASKRERELLGEHAEAWLGSLSHYLLRGGLRFERGFVAEARWNRKRDDEVDSTLDDPAWSTVHTLLGPAPAALALAPVMRSLRAVQVDVAGLTGKQRASLADQLRARGVEIISA
;
A
#
# COMPACT_ATOMS: atom_id res chain seq x y z
N ALA A 1 0.69 -23.11 17.69
CA ALA A 1 -0.14 -22.08 18.38
C ALA A 1 -0.37 -20.80 17.56
N PRO A 2 0.64 -20.08 17.02
CA PRO A 2 0.44 -18.76 16.40
C PRO A 2 -0.49 -18.75 15.18
N ARG A 3 -0.40 -19.77 14.31
CA ARG A 3 -1.28 -19.92 13.13
C ARG A 3 -2.76 -20.07 13.50
N ALA A 4 -3.06 -20.75 14.61
CA ALA A 4 -4.44 -20.97 15.04
C ALA A 4 -5.13 -19.69 15.55
N ALA A 5 -4.35 -18.66 15.92
CA ALA A 5 -4.88 -17.35 16.33
C ALA A 5 -5.19 -16.42 15.16
N LEU A 6 -4.81 -16.77 13.92
CA LEU A 6 -5.05 -15.94 12.73
C LEU A 6 -6.53 -15.56 12.52
N PRO A 7 -7.50 -16.49 12.65
CA PRO A 7 -8.92 -16.14 12.47
C PRO A 7 -9.40 -15.11 13.50
N LEU A 8 -8.94 -15.23 14.75
CA LEU A 8 -9.26 -14.29 15.83
C LEU A 8 -8.69 -12.90 15.55
N ALA A 9 -7.41 -12.82 15.18
CA ALA A 9 -6.78 -11.55 14.84
C ALA A 9 -7.45 -10.88 13.63
N ALA A 10 -7.83 -11.66 12.62
CA ALA A 10 -8.57 -11.17 11.45
C ALA A 10 -10.00 -10.72 11.80
N ALA A 11 -10.67 -11.38 12.74
CA ALA A 11 -11.99 -10.96 13.22
C ALA A 11 -11.92 -9.64 13.98
N ILE A 12 -10.92 -9.48 14.86
CA ILE A 12 -10.68 -8.23 15.59
C ILE A 12 -10.52 -7.06 14.62
N ASP A 13 -9.72 -7.20 13.56
CA ASP A 13 -9.54 -6.13 12.57
C ASP A 13 -10.84 -5.77 11.84
N ARG A 14 -11.69 -6.76 11.51
CA ARG A 14 -12.99 -6.50 10.86
C ARG A 14 -13.93 -5.73 11.77
N PHE A 15 -14.12 -6.21 13.01
CA PHE A 15 -14.99 -5.54 13.96
C PHE A 15 -14.48 -4.15 14.32
N ASP A 16 -13.16 -3.97 14.41
CA ASP A 16 -12.54 -2.66 14.59
C ASP A 16 -12.90 -1.70 13.46
N ALA A 17 -12.75 -2.14 12.20
CA ALA A 17 -13.10 -1.33 11.03
C ALA A 17 -14.58 -0.94 11.02
N GLU A 18 -15.49 -1.89 11.29
CA GLU A 18 -16.93 -1.64 11.36
C GLU A 18 -17.30 -0.64 12.48
N LEU A 19 -16.72 -0.82 13.67
CA LEU A 19 -16.95 0.07 14.81
C LEU A 19 -16.44 1.48 14.53
N VAL A 20 -15.25 1.62 13.96
CA VAL A 20 -14.67 2.93 13.60
C VAL A 20 -15.47 3.59 12.48
N GLN A 21 -15.90 2.83 11.47
CA GLN A 21 -16.76 3.35 10.39
C GLN A 21 -18.10 3.87 10.94
N ALA A 22 -18.72 3.15 11.87
CA ALA A 22 -19.99 3.55 12.47
C ALA A 22 -19.87 4.76 13.42
N ALA A 23 -18.80 4.83 14.20
CA ALA A 23 -18.60 5.90 15.19
C ALA A 23 -17.89 7.14 14.64
N GLY A 24 -17.25 7.03 13.47
CA GLY A 24 -16.38 8.04 12.89
C GLY A 24 -14.95 8.01 13.46
N GLY A 25 -13.99 8.44 12.64
CA GLY A 25 -12.59 8.59 13.03
C GLY A 25 -12.28 9.90 13.74
N VAL A 26 -10.99 10.18 13.95
CA VAL A 26 -10.50 11.36 14.68
C VAL A 26 -9.55 12.23 13.84
N GLU A 27 -9.57 12.04 12.52
CA GLU A 27 -8.66 12.66 11.57
C GLU A 27 -8.80 14.19 11.56
N GLY A 28 -9.97 14.73 11.92
CA GLY A 28 -10.23 16.17 12.03
C GLY A 28 -9.74 16.82 13.33
N ALA A 29 -9.42 16.05 14.38
CA ALA A 29 -9.04 16.59 15.69
C ALA A 29 -7.63 17.21 15.68
N LYS A 30 -7.36 18.16 16.58
CA LYS A 30 -6.03 18.77 16.71
C LYS A 30 -5.05 17.77 17.33
N ARG A 31 -3.76 17.91 17.00
CA ARG A 31 -2.72 16.98 17.50
C ARG A 31 -2.66 16.87 19.02
N ASP A 32 -2.94 17.97 19.73
CA ASP A 32 -2.90 18.02 21.20
C ASP A 32 -4.13 17.33 21.81
N GLU A 33 -5.31 17.52 21.21
CA GLU A 33 -6.53 16.78 21.58
C GLU A 33 -6.35 15.26 21.39
N ILE A 34 -5.75 14.84 20.27
CA ILE A 34 -5.41 13.43 20.02
C ILE A 34 -4.42 12.93 21.07
N HIS A 35 -3.44 13.75 21.48
CA HIS A 35 -2.48 13.38 22.51
C HIS A 35 -3.16 13.14 23.85
N GLU A 36 -4.01 14.06 24.30
CA GLU A 36 -4.77 13.91 25.55
C GLU A 36 -5.63 12.65 25.53
N ARG A 37 -6.31 12.35 24.41
CA ARG A 37 -7.11 11.12 24.27
C ARG A 37 -6.27 9.86 24.42
N PHE A 38 -5.08 9.79 23.83
CA PHE A 38 -4.15 8.67 24.03
C PHE A 38 -3.73 8.52 25.49
N MET A 39 -3.46 9.63 26.17
CA MET A 39 -2.99 9.61 27.55
C MET A 39 -4.11 9.27 28.54
N ALA A 40 -5.35 9.61 28.21
CA ALA A 40 -6.54 9.31 29.01
C ALA A 40 -6.96 7.84 28.96
N LEU A 41 -6.52 7.05 27.97
CA LEU A 41 -6.84 5.62 27.91
C LEU A 41 -6.26 4.87 29.10
N ASP A 42 -7.09 3.99 29.69
CA ASP A 42 -6.66 3.03 30.70
C ASP A 42 -5.64 2.07 30.06
N PRO A 43 -4.41 1.97 30.60
CA PRO A 43 -3.40 1.09 30.05
C PRO A 43 -3.69 -0.39 30.32
N ALA A 44 -4.46 -0.73 31.35
CA ALA A 44 -4.79 -2.12 31.68
C ALA A 44 -5.94 -2.66 30.81
N ALA A 45 -6.83 -1.77 30.39
CA ALA A 45 -8.01 -2.11 29.59
C ALA A 45 -8.36 -0.95 28.64
N PRO A 46 -7.56 -0.72 27.59
CA PRO A 46 -7.82 0.36 26.65
C PRO A 46 -9.15 0.11 25.93
N GLU A 47 -10.00 1.14 25.89
CA GLU A 47 -11.34 1.05 25.29
C GLU A 47 -11.22 0.68 23.79
N PRO A 48 -11.85 -0.42 23.32
CA PRO A 48 -11.61 -0.96 22.00
C PRO A 48 -11.86 0.00 20.83
N LEU A 49 -12.93 0.80 20.87
CA LEU A 49 -13.24 1.75 19.79
C LEU A 49 -12.19 2.88 19.75
N ALA A 50 -11.78 3.39 20.90
CA ALA A 50 -10.75 4.41 21.00
C ALA A 50 -9.39 3.89 20.50
N VAL A 51 -9.06 2.62 20.70
CA VAL A 51 -7.86 1.99 20.10
C VAL A 51 -7.91 2.10 18.58
N GLY A 52 -9.01 1.65 17.96
CA GLY A 52 -9.22 1.71 16.50
C GLY A 52 -9.17 3.13 15.95
N GLN A 53 -9.79 4.08 16.65
CA GLN A 53 -9.78 5.50 16.26
C GLN A 53 -8.38 6.14 16.37
N LEU A 54 -7.60 5.81 17.40
CA LEU A 54 -6.37 6.54 17.72
C LEU A 54 -5.12 5.98 17.02
N LEU A 55 -5.04 4.65 16.80
CA LEU A 55 -3.87 4.03 16.18
C LEU A 55 -3.51 4.62 14.79
N PRO A 56 -4.45 4.88 13.86
CA PRO A 56 -4.14 5.47 12.55
C PRO A 56 -3.50 6.85 12.64
N VAL A 57 -3.82 7.63 13.68
CA VAL A 57 -3.30 8.98 13.90
C VAL A 57 -2.15 9.04 14.92
N LEU A 58 -1.54 7.89 15.25
CA LEU A 58 -0.45 7.79 16.23
C LEU A 58 0.67 8.79 15.97
N THR A 59 1.03 8.99 14.70
CA THR A 59 2.13 9.86 14.25
C THR A 59 1.71 11.30 13.98
N LYS A 60 0.42 11.64 14.07
CA LYS A 60 -0.08 13.03 14.05
C LYS A 60 0.24 13.72 15.38
N ALA A 61 1.52 13.99 15.61
CA ALA A 61 2.08 14.47 16.86
C ALA A 61 3.50 15.06 16.66
N THR A 62 4.02 15.73 17.68
CA THR A 62 5.48 15.94 17.79
C THR A 62 6.21 14.62 18.08
N ASN A 63 7.51 14.53 17.83
CA ASN A 63 8.29 13.32 18.15
C ASN A 63 8.19 12.93 19.63
N GLN A 64 8.15 13.92 20.52
CA GLN A 64 7.96 13.71 21.96
C GLN A 64 6.58 13.11 22.27
N GLN A 65 5.52 13.68 21.71
CA GLN A 65 4.15 13.18 21.89
C GLN A 65 4.00 11.77 21.29
N ALA A 66 4.49 11.52 20.07
CA ALA A 66 4.41 10.22 19.43
C ALA A 66 5.17 9.14 20.23
N THR A 67 6.34 9.49 20.76
CA THR A 67 7.11 8.59 21.64
C THR A 67 6.40 8.33 22.96
N ALA A 68 5.76 9.35 23.56
CA ALA A 68 4.97 9.18 24.78
C ALA A 68 3.74 8.28 24.55
N ARG A 69 3.03 8.46 23.43
CA ARG A 69 1.92 7.59 23.01
C ARG A 69 2.37 6.14 22.86
N LEU A 70 3.51 5.89 22.20
CA LEU A 70 4.07 4.53 22.08
C LEU A 70 4.42 3.90 23.43
N LYS A 71 4.99 4.67 24.37
CA LYS A 71 5.28 4.17 25.72
C LYS A 71 3.99 3.82 26.47
N ARG A 72 2.90 4.55 26.23
CA ARG A 72 1.58 4.21 26.76
C ARG A 72 1.07 2.90 26.17
N ILE A 73 1.12 2.76 24.84
CA ILE A 73 0.73 1.53 24.13
C ILE A 73 1.56 0.32 24.59
N ALA A 74 2.85 0.50 24.90
CA ALA A 74 3.72 -0.55 25.39
C ALA A 74 3.26 -1.19 26.71
N SER A 75 2.39 -0.50 27.47
CA SER A 75 1.81 -1.02 28.71
C SER A 75 0.46 -1.71 28.53
N TRP A 76 -0.08 -1.73 27.31
CA TRP A 76 -1.36 -2.37 27.01
C TRP A 76 -1.26 -3.90 26.99
N PRO A 77 -2.38 -4.61 27.23
CA PRO A 77 -2.49 -6.02 26.87
C PRO A 77 -2.13 -6.26 25.40
N HIS A 78 -1.74 -7.49 25.07
CA HIS A 78 -1.40 -7.84 23.70
C HIS A 78 -2.61 -7.63 22.78
N ASP A 79 -2.46 -6.69 21.85
CA ASP A 79 -3.48 -6.36 20.86
C ASP A 79 -2.88 -6.47 19.44
N PRO A 80 -3.39 -7.36 18.57
CA PRO A 80 -2.86 -7.53 17.22
C PRO A 80 -3.02 -6.29 16.33
N ARG A 81 -3.95 -5.37 16.63
CA ARG A 81 -4.12 -4.10 15.91
C ARG A 81 -2.90 -3.19 16.10
N VAL A 82 -2.31 -3.20 17.29
CA VAL A 82 -1.08 -2.45 17.60
C VAL A 82 0.07 -2.97 16.73
N SER A 83 0.28 -4.29 16.71
CA SER A 83 1.36 -4.91 15.92
C SER A 83 1.22 -4.59 14.44
N ARG A 84 -0.01 -4.68 13.90
CA ARG A 84 -0.32 -4.34 12.49
C ARG A 84 -0.06 -2.87 12.19
N ALA A 85 -0.51 -1.95 13.05
CA ALA A 85 -0.28 -0.51 12.88
C ALA A 85 1.21 -0.16 12.90
N LEU A 86 2.00 -0.74 13.82
CA LEU A 86 3.44 -0.51 13.89
C LEU A 86 4.20 -1.09 12.70
N ALA A 87 3.80 -2.27 12.23
CA ALA A 87 4.37 -2.88 11.02
C ALA A 87 4.09 -2.01 9.78
N ALA A 88 2.87 -1.48 9.62
CA ALA A 88 2.53 -0.56 8.53
C ALA A 88 3.38 0.73 8.57
N LEU A 89 3.53 1.33 9.76
CA LEU A 89 4.40 2.50 9.95
C LEU A 89 5.87 2.20 9.57
N LEU A 90 6.36 1.01 9.92
CA LEU A 90 7.70 0.55 9.55
C LEU A 90 7.85 0.25 8.05
N ALA A 91 6.79 -0.15 7.35
CA ALA A 91 6.83 -0.31 5.90
C ALA A 91 6.91 1.05 5.21
N GLU A 92 6.14 2.02 5.72
CA GLU A 92 6.07 3.34 5.10
C GLU A 92 7.34 4.16 5.30
N MET A 93 7.92 4.18 6.53
CA MET A 93 9.10 4.97 6.96
C MET A 93 9.14 6.46 6.52
N LYS A 94 8.09 6.98 5.89
CA LYS A 94 7.98 8.32 5.29
C LYS A 94 7.80 9.43 6.34
N VAL A 95 7.39 9.06 7.56
CA VAL A 95 6.77 9.99 8.51
C VAL A 95 7.78 10.70 9.44
N LEU A 96 8.98 10.15 9.69
CA LEU A 96 9.92 10.70 10.68
C LEU A 96 11.30 10.99 10.07
N ARG A 97 11.46 12.18 9.47
CA ARG A 97 12.64 12.62 8.68
C ARG A 97 13.79 13.23 9.50
N SER A 98 13.77 13.13 10.84
CA SER A 98 14.81 13.74 11.69
C SER A 98 15.54 12.70 12.53
N GLU A 99 16.80 12.97 12.89
CA GLU A 99 17.58 12.11 13.81
C GLU A 99 16.89 11.93 15.18
N SER A 100 16.01 12.87 15.56
CA SER A 100 15.20 12.77 16.78
C SER A 100 14.12 11.67 16.74
N GLY A 101 13.92 10.99 15.61
CA GLY A 101 13.03 9.82 15.47
C GLY A 101 13.58 8.51 16.04
N LYS A 102 14.87 8.44 16.41
CA LYS A 102 15.49 7.21 16.94
C LYS A 102 14.79 6.69 18.20
N GLY A 103 14.34 7.59 19.08
CA GLY A 103 13.60 7.22 20.30
C GLY A 103 12.22 6.63 20.01
N PHE A 104 11.50 7.20 19.04
CA PHE A 104 10.22 6.68 18.56
C PHE A 104 10.42 5.28 17.98
N TRP A 105 11.33 5.12 17.01
CA TRP A 105 11.56 3.84 16.34
C TRP A 105 12.08 2.76 17.29
N GLY A 106 12.93 3.13 18.25
CA GLY A 106 13.40 2.19 19.26
C GLY A 106 12.24 1.66 20.10
N THR A 107 11.32 2.55 20.51
CA THR A 107 10.12 2.14 21.25
C THR A 107 9.18 1.31 20.37
N ALA A 108 8.94 1.71 19.13
CA ALA A 108 8.05 0.97 18.21
C ALA A 108 8.54 -0.46 17.95
N LEU A 109 9.84 -0.64 17.71
CA LEU A 109 10.44 -1.96 17.48
C LEU A 109 10.39 -2.84 18.74
N ILE A 110 10.54 -2.24 19.94
CA ILE A 110 10.36 -2.96 21.21
C ILE A 110 8.91 -3.42 21.37
N VAL A 111 7.94 -2.52 21.15
CA VAL A 111 6.52 -2.85 21.26
C VAL A 111 6.15 -3.96 20.29
N LEU A 112 6.53 -3.83 19.02
CA LEU A 112 6.27 -4.85 17.99
C LEU A 112 6.91 -6.20 18.34
N GLY A 113 8.12 -6.19 18.90
CA GLY A 113 8.80 -7.41 19.35
C GLY A 113 8.18 -8.06 20.59
N ASN A 114 7.45 -7.30 21.41
CA ASN A 114 6.77 -7.82 22.61
C ASN A 114 5.30 -8.19 22.35
N THR A 115 4.78 -7.89 21.16
CA THR A 115 3.41 -8.16 20.75
C THR A 115 3.42 -8.96 19.43
N PRO A 116 4.01 -10.17 19.41
CA PRO A 116 4.23 -10.90 18.17
C PRO A 116 2.91 -11.26 17.48
N ASP A 117 2.77 -10.87 16.21
CA ASP A 117 1.65 -11.22 15.34
C ASP A 117 2.22 -11.80 14.04
N LEU A 118 1.81 -13.03 13.70
CA LEU A 118 2.28 -13.77 12.53
C LEU A 118 2.11 -12.98 11.23
N ARG A 119 1.08 -12.15 11.13
CA ARG A 119 0.75 -11.34 9.94
C ARG A 119 1.76 -10.21 9.69
N THR A 120 2.53 -9.84 10.70
CA THR A 120 3.57 -8.80 10.59
C THR A 120 4.89 -9.34 10.06
N LEU A 121 5.05 -10.67 9.99
CA LEU A 121 6.33 -11.29 9.70
C LEU A 121 6.83 -10.97 8.28
N ASP A 122 5.94 -11.02 7.29
CA ASP A 122 6.30 -10.75 5.90
C ASP A 122 6.67 -9.28 5.66
N VAL A 123 5.99 -8.36 6.37
CA VAL A 123 6.36 -6.95 6.39
C VAL A 123 7.77 -6.79 6.97
N VAL A 124 8.06 -7.40 8.11
CA VAL A 124 9.40 -7.30 8.73
C VAL A 124 10.48 -7.96 7.87
N ARG A 125 10.15 -9.00 7.10
CA ARG A 125 11.06 -9.64 6.13
C ARG A 125 11.37 -8.75 4.94
N SER A 126 10.41 -7.98 4.45
CA SER A 126 10.60 -7.09 3.30
C SER A 126 11.41 -5.83 3.64
N LEU A 127 11.57 -5.49 4.92
CA LEU A 127 12.39 -4.35 5.35
C LEU A 127 13.86 -4.56 4.99
N GLY A 128 14.34 -3.71 4.06
CA GLY A 128 15.65 -3.82 3.44
C GLY A 128 16.51 -2.56 3.51
N ARG A 129 17.57 -2.52 2.68
CA ARG A 129 18.55 -1.42 2.66
C ARG A 129 17.95 -0.06 2.29
N GLU A 130 16.91 -0.07 1.45
CA GLU A 130 16.25 1.13 0.90
C GLU A 130 15.40 1.87 1.93
N HIS A 131 14.79 1.12 2.86
CA HIS A 131 13.89 1.65 3.87
C HIS A 131 14.58 2.65 4.81
N SER A 132 15.85 2.39 5.17
CA SER A 132 16.66 3.27 6.02
C SER A 132 17.63 4.19 5.25
N ALA A 133 17.60 4.19 3.92
CA ALA A 133 18.57 4.92 3.08
C ALA A 133 18.54 6.44 3.32
N ARG A 134 17.38 6.99 3.69
CA ARG A 134 17.17 8.42 3.94
C ARG A 134 17.78 8.92 5.25
N TYR A 135 18.18 8.03 6.16
CA TYR A 135 18.85 8.39 7.41
C TYR A 135 20.37 8.49 7.24
N GLY A 136 20.99 9.33 8.07
CA GLY A 136 22.45 9.38 8.21
C GLY A 136 23.04 8.02 8.62
N VAL A 137 24.32 7.81 8.31
CA VAL A 137 25.01 6.51 8.39
C VAL A 137 24.80 5.82 9.75
N SER A 138 25.01 6.55 10.86
CA SER A 138 24.85 6.01 12.22
C SER A 138 23.43 5.50 12.51
N THR A 139 22.40 6.29 12.18
CA THR A 139 21.00 5.93 12.40
C THR A 139 20.55 4.80 11.47
N ARG A 140 21.03 4.81 10.22
CA ARG A 140 20.77 3.76 9.24
C ARG A 140 21.30 2.41 9.71
N ASP A 141 22.54 2.36 10.17
CA ASP A 141 23.18 1.11 10.62
C ASP A 141 22.53 0.60 11.92
N TRP A 142 22.21 1.51 12.85
CA TRP A 142 21.43 1.16 14.03
C TRP A 142 20.07 0.55 13.65
N MET A 143 19.32 1.17 12.73
CA MET A 143 18.01 0.70 12.30
C MET A 143 18.08 -0.70 11.66
N ARG A 144 19.07 -0.90 10.77
CA ARG A 144 19.32 -2.22 10.14
C ARG A 144 19.58 -3.30 11.18
N LYS A 145 20.39 -2.98 12.20
CA LYS A 145 20.65 -3.90 13.30
C LYS A 145 19.37 -4.23 14.09
N GLN A 146 18.56 -3.22 14.42
CA GLN A 146 17.32 -3.44 15.18
C GLN A 146 16.29 -4.25 14.39
N VAL A 147 16.07 -3.95 13.11
CA VAL A 147 15.15 -4.71 12.24
C VAL A 147 15.60 -6.15 12.10
N LYS A 148 16.92 -6.40 11.93
CA LYS A 148 17.46 -7.76 11.91
C LYS A 148 17.16 -8.52 13.21
N GLN A 149 17.41 -7.90 14.36
CA GLN A 149 17.15 -8.50 15.68
C GLN A 149 15.65 -8.79 15.89
N LEU A 150 14.79 -7.85 15.49
CA LEU A 150 13.34 -8.03 15.53
C LEU A 150 12.92 -9.23 14.67
N ARG A 151 13.38 -9.29 13.41
CA ARG A 151 13.06 -10.40 12.51
C ARG A 151 13.45 -11.75 13.10
N GLU A 152 14.69 -11.88 13.56
CA GLU A 152 15.17 -13.12 14.16
C GLU A 152 14.34 -13.51 15.40
N ARG A 153 13.91 -12.54 16.22
CA ARG A 153 13.03 -12.79 17.36
C ARG A 153 11.65 -13.27 16.91
N LEU A 154 11.01 -12.54 16.01
CA LEU A 154 9.68 -12.86 15.50
C LEU A 154 9.65 -14.22 14.81
N GLU A 155 10.66 -14.57 14.00
CA GLU A 155 10.73 -15.88 13.37
C GLU A 155 10.84 -17.01 14.40
N ARG A 156 11.66 -16.83 15.44
CA ARG A 156 11.77 -17.82 16.52
C ARG A 156 10.47 -18.01 17.29
N GLU A 157 9.76 -16.94 17.59
CA GLU A 157 8.53 -16.98 18.40
C GLU A 157 7.31 -17.44 17.57
N LEU A 158 7.16 -16.93 16.34
CA LEU A 158 5.95 -17.11 15.53
C LEU A 158 5.95 -18.35 14.65
N LEU A 159 7.12 -18.87 14.28
CA LEU A 159 7.25 -20.12 13.50
C LEU A 159 7.38 -21.36 14.40
N ARG A 160 7.31 -21.20 15.73
CA ARG A 160 7.34 -22.32 16.66
C ARG A 160 6.08 -23.17 16.51
N GLU A 161 6.26 -24.47 16.25
CA GLU A 161 5.16 -25.44 16.11
C GLU A 161 4.79 -26.06 17.45
N ASP A 162 4.27 -25.26 18.37
CA ASP A 162 3.74 -25.82 19.62
C ASP A 162 2.31 -26.29 19.45
N PRO A 163 2.01 -27.52 19.89
CA PRO A 163 0.64 -27.95 20.02
C PRO A 163 -0.07 -27.05 21.03
N LEU A 164 -1.26 -26.59 20.65
CA LEU A 164 -2.16 -25.96 21.60
C LEU A 164 -2.74 -27.04 22.53
N GLU A 165 -3.15 -26.63 23.74
CA GLU A 165 -4.01 -27.48 24.54
C GLU A 165 -5.28 -27.81 23.73
N PRO A 166 -5.74 -29.08 23.72
CA PRO A 166 -6.86 -29.50 22.87
C PRO A 166 -8.11 -28.63 23.02
N ARG A 167 -8.44 -28.21 24.26
CA ARG A 167 -9.56 -27.31 24.54
C ARG A 167 -9.43 -25.95 23.88
N VAL A 168 -8.21 -25.39 23.83
CA VAL A 168 -7.94 -24.10 23.20
C VAL A 168 -8.02 -24.22 21.68
N ALA A 169 -7.49 -25.32 21.11
CA ALA A 169 -7.61 -25.60 19.68
C ALA A 169 -9.08 -25.72 19.26
N GLU A 170 -9.88 -26.50 20.00
CA GLU A 170 -11.31 -26.69 19.75
C GLU A 170 -12.09 -25.36 19.87
N ALA A 171 -11.79 -24.55 20.89
CA ALA A 171 -12.42 -23.24 21.04
C ALA A 171 -12.09 -22.28 19.90
N LEU A 172 -10.84 -22.28 19.41
CA LEU A 172 -10.43 -21.45 18.27
C LEU A 172 -11.07 -21.94 16.96
N GLU A 173 -11.19 -23.25 16.76
CA GLU A 173 -11.89 -23.82 15.60
C GLU A 173 -13.39 -23.51 15.64
N HIS A 174 -14.02 -23.61 16.82
CA HIS A 174 -15.41 -23.21 17.01
C HIS A 174 -15.61 -21.72 16.73
N PHE A 175 -14.76 -20.86 17.30
CA PHE A 175 -14.77 -19.43 17.02
C PHE A 175 -14.58 -19.15 15.52
N ALA A 176 -13.61 -19.81 14.88
CA ALA A 176 -13.34 -19.63 13.46
C ALA A 176 -14.53 -20.07 12.59
N ARG A 177 -15.31 -21.07 13.01
CA ARG A 177 -16.56 -21.47 12.35
C ARG A 177 -17.66 -20.43 12.55
N GLU A 178 -17.95 -20.02 13.78
CA GLU A 178 -19.02 -19.05 14.09
C GLU A 178 -18.75 -17.66 13.47
N VAL A 179 -17.51 -17.20 13.58
CA VAL A 179 -17.07 -15.90 13.05
C VAL A 179 -16.71 -15.98 11.57
N GLY A 180 -16.41 -17.18 11.06
CA GLY A 180 -16.27 -17.49 9.64
C GLY A 180 -17.62 -17.57 8.92
N ASP A 181 -18.67 -18.10 9.54
CA ASP A 181 -20.03 -18.16 9.00
C ASP A 181 -20.79 -16.83 9.16
N SER A 182 -20.40 -16.01 10.13
CA SER A 182 -20.83 -14.60 10.21
C SER A 182 -20.13 -13.69 9.19
N SER A 183 -19.30 -14.26 8.29
CA SER A 183 -18.58 -13.54 7.25
C SER A 183 -19.42 -13.32 6.01
N ALA A 184 -20.31 -12.33 6.09
CA ALA A 184 -20.64 -11.48 4.95
C ALA A 184 -21.11 -10.12 5.48
N PRO A 185 -20.45 -8.98 5.16
CA PRO A 185 -19.12 -8.68 4.60
C PRO A 185 -18.17 -8.12 5.72
N HIS A 186 -16.84 -8.07 5.68
CA HIS A 186 -16.00 -6.99 5.12
C HIS A 186 -14.47 -7.35 5.12
N GLY A 187 -14.10 -8.63 5.22
CA GLY A 187 -12.68 -9.07 5.19
C GLY A 187 -12.20 -9.74 3.90
N GLY A 188 -13.13 -10.01 2.96
CA GLY A 188 -12.82 -10.49 1.61
C GLY A 188 -12.35 -9.34 0.71
N GLY A 189 -12.97 -8.17 0.84
CA GLY A 189 -12.78 -7.03 -0.06
C GLY A 189 -11.33 -6.64 -0.35
N GLU A 190 -10.43 -6.54 0.64
CA GLU A 190 -9.03 -6.16 0.36
C GLU A 190 -8.23 -7.27 -0.34
N ARG A 191 -8.44 -8.54 0.03
CA ARG A 191 -7.78 -9.68 -0.65
C ARG A 191 -8.34 -9.89 -2.05
N ASP A 192 -9.64 -9.71 -2.19
CA ASP A 192 -10.36 -9.75 -3.47
C ASP A 192 -9.92 -8.57 -4.34
N ALA A 193 -9.74 -7.37 -3.78
CA ALA A 193 -9.24 -6.18 -4.47
C ALA A 193 -7.82 -6.40 -5.00
N ALA A 194 -6.90 -6.96 -4.20
CA ALA A 194 -5.55 -7.24 -4.65
C ALA A 194 -5.52 -8.29 -5.78
N ALA A 195 -6.34 -9.34 -5.68
CA ALA A 195 -6.47 -10.36 -6.72
C ALA A 195 -7.08 -9.79 -8.01
N LEU A 196 -8.13 -8.98 -7.89
CA LEU A 196 -8.78 -8.29 -9.02
C LEU A 196 -7.83 -7.28 -9.68
N LEU A 197 -7.05 -6.54 -8.89
CA LEU A 197 -6.06 -5.61 -9.41
C LEU A 197 -4.99 -6.34 -10.23
N HIS A 198 -4.49 -7.48 -9.73
CA HIS A 198 -3.58 -8.33 -10.48
C HIS A 198 -4.21 -8.85 -11.78
N ALA A 199 -5.46 -9.32 -11.73
CA ALA A 199 -6.20 -9.77 -12.91
C ALA A 199 -6.39 -8.64 -13.95
N ILE A 200 -6.68 -7.41 -13.51
CA ILE A 200 -6.74 -6.23 -14.38
C ILE A 200 -5.39 -5.97 -15.05
N TYR A 201 -4.27 -6.14 -14.34
CA TYR A 201 -2.96 -5.97 -14.96
C TYR A 201 -2.62 -7.07 -15.98
N GLU A 202 -3.15 -8.28 -15.80
CA GLU A 202 -3.04 -9.35 -16.80
C GLU A 202 -3.94 -9.12 -18.02
N ALA A 203 -5.14 -8.56 -17.81
CA ALA A 203 -6.14 -8.25 -18.83
C ALA A 203 -6.61 -6.77 -18.76
N PRO A 204 -5.76 -5.81 -19.16
CA PRO A 204 -6.00 -4.38 -18.91
C PRO A 204 -7.19 -3.79 -19.68
N ASP A 205 -7.67 -4.45 -20.73
CA ASP A 205 -8.82 -3.99 -21.52
C ASP A 205 -10.16 -4.58 -21.05
N ASP A 206 -10.17 -5.42 -20.01
CA ASP A 206 -11.39 -6.02 -19.45
C ASP A 206 -12.16 -5.03 -18.55
N ASP A 207 -13.24 -4.48 -19.09
CA ASP A 207 -14.10 -3.54 -18.37
C ASP A 207 -14.98 -4.22 -17.30
N GLU A 208 -15.26 -5.52 -17.42
CA GLU A 208 -16.02 -6.28 -16.42
C GLU A 208 -15.19 -6.48 -15.15
N LEU A 209 -13.91 -6.86 -15.28
CA LEU A 209 -12.98 -6.93 -14.14
C LEU A 209 -12.85 -5.58 -13.43
N ARG A 210 -12.81 -4.48 -14.20
CA ARG A 210 -12.74 -3.12 -13.66
C ARG A 210 -14.02 -2.72 -12.93
N ALA A 211 -15.19 -3.12 -13.43
CA ALA A 211 -16.46 -2.88 -12.77
C ALA A 211 -16.54 -3.63 -11.42
N VAL A 212 -16.19 -4.92 -11.40
CA VAL A 212 -16.15 -5.71 -10.16
C VAL A 212 -15.15 -5.12 -9.17
N TYR A 213 -13.96 -4.70 -9.63
CA TYR A 213 -12.97 -4.02 -8.79
C TYR A 213 -13.49 -2.70 -8.24
N ALA A 214 -14.25 -1.91 -9.03
CA ALA A 214 -14.85 -0.67 -8.57
C ALA A 214 -15.88 -0.88 -7.46
N ASP A 215 -16.69 -1.94 -7.57
CA ASP A 215 -17.67 -2.32 -6.56
C ASP A 215 -16.98 -2.73 -5.25
N VAL A 216 -15.93 -3.55 -5.34
CA VAL A 216 -15.12 -3.96 -4.17
C VAL A 216 -14.45 -2.75 -3.51
N LEU A 217 -13.85 -1.86 -4.30
CA LEU A 217 -13.23 -0.62 -3.78
C LEU A 217 -14.25 0.28 -3.10
N SER A 218 -15.46 0.37 -3.65
CA SER A 218 -16.55 1.17 -3.09
C SER A 218 -17.05 0.59 -1.76
N GLN A 219 -17.10 -0.74 -1.62
CA GLN A 219 -17.45 -1.41 -0.35
C GLN A 219 -16.45 -1.13 0.77
N ILE A 220 -15.16 -1.00 0.44
CA ILE A 220 -14.11 -0.68 1.43
C ILE A 220 -13.85 0.83 1.56
N GLY A 221 -14.67 1.68 0.93
CA GLY A 221 -14.56 3.14 1.02
C GLY A 221 -13.41 3.77 0.26
N ASP A 222 -12.78 3.06 -0.70
CA ASP A 222 -11.73 3.62 -1.55
C ASP A 222 -12.34 4.47 -2.69
N ALA A 223 -11.96 5.74 -2.71
CA ALA A 223 -12.39 6.74 -3.70
C ALA A 223 -12.08 6.35 -5.16
N ARG A 224 -11.17 5.41 -5.39
CA ARG A 224 -10.84 4.90 -6.73
C ARG A 224 -12.00 4.14 -7.35
N GLY A 225 -12.84 3.48 -6.54
CA GLY A 225 -14.04 2.80 -7.02
C GLY A 225 -14.99 3.78 -7.72
N GLU A 226 -15.23 4.93 -7.09
CA GLU A 226 -16.03 6.01 -7.67
C GLU A 226 -15.44 6.50 -9.00
N LEU A 227 -14.12 6.69 -9.07
CA LEU A 227 -13.46 7.11 -10.31
C LEU A 227 -13.65 6.10 -11.44
N ILE A 228 -13.44 4.81 -11.17
CA ILE A 228 -13.58 3.74 -12.17
C ILE A 228 -15.00 3.74 -12.72
N THR A 229 -16.01 3.74 -11.84
CA THR A 229 -17.43 3.75 -12.22
C THR A 229 -17.78 4.94 -13.10
N LEU A 230 -17.33 6.14 -12.72
CA LEU A 230 -17.54 7.36 -13.52
C LEU A 230 -16.89 7.25 -14.90
N GLN A 231 -15.68 6.72 -14.98
CA GLN A 231 -14.94 6.62 -16.23
C GLN A 231 -15.45 5.51 -17.15
N LEU A 232 -15.91 4.37 -16.63
CA LEU A 232 -16.58 3.32 -17.39
C LEU A 232 -17.92 3.83 -17.97
N ALA A 233 -18.73 4.50 -17.14
CA ALA A 233 -19.98 5.11 -17.60
C ALA A 233 -19.77 6.18 -18.68
N ARG A 234 -18.64 6.89 -18.63
CA ARG A 234 -18.24 7.86 -19.67
C ARG A 234 -17.76 7.17 -20.95
N ALA A 235 -17.02 6.07 -20.86
CA ALA A 235 -16.47 5.36 -22.03
C ALA A 235 -17.56 4.90 -23.00
N GLY A 236 -18.74 4.51 -22.49
CA GLY A 236 -19.91 4.16 -23.30
C GLY A 236 -20.63 5.33 -23.99
N LYS A 237 -20.18 6.58 -23.79
CA LYS A 237 -20.83 7.79 -24.32
C LYS A 237 -19.87 8.60 -25.19
N PRO A 238 -20.00 8.54 -26.53
CA PRO A 238 -19.18 9.36 -27.43
C PRO A 238 -19.31 10.85 -27.08
N LYS A 239 -18.17 11.55 -26.94
CA LYS A 239 -18.05 13.00 -26.62
C LYS A 239 -18.37 13.42 -25.17
N ALA A 240 -18.63 12.49 -24.25
CA ALA A 240 -18.81 12.84 -22.84
C ALA A 240 -17.49 13.39 -22.25
N ARG A 241 -17.55 14.58 -21.65
CA ARG A 241 -16.39 15.21 -20.99
C ARG A 241 -16.23 14.69 -19.56
N ALA A 242 -15.01 14.78 -19.02
CA ALA A 242 -14.76 14.49 -17.62
C ALA A 242 -15.65 15.35 -16.70
N SER A 243 -16.34 14.70 -15.78
CA SER A 243 -17.19 15.39 -14.81
C SER A 243 -16.35 16.27 -13.86
N LYS A 244 -17.01 17.16 -13.12
CA LYS A 244 -16.33 17.90 -12.04
C LYS A 244 -15.78 16.95 -10.98
N ARG A 245 -16.55 15.92 -10.62
CA ARG A 245 -16.20 14.94 -9.60
C ARG A 245 -14.97 14.10 -9.98
N GLU A 246 -14.86 13.67 -11.24
CA GLU A 246 -13.66 12.98 -11.73
C GLU A 246 -12.39 13.84 -11.57
N ARG A 247 -12.49 15.15 -11.85
CA ARG A 247 -11.36 16.07 -11.72
C ARG A 247 -10.97 16.31 -10.26
N GLU A 248 -11.95 16.37 -9.36
CA GLU A 248 -11.72 16.46 -7.91
C GLU A 248 -10.99 15.20 -7.41
N LEU A 249 -11.52 14.00 -7.73
CA LEU A 249 -10.91 12.72 -7.37
C LEU A 249 -9.47 12.59 -7.87
N LEU A 250 -9.20 12.94 -9.14
CA LEU A 250 -7.85 12.91 -9.70
C LEU A 250 -6.94 13.98 -9.08
N GLY A 251 -7.47 15.15 -8.72
CA GLY A 251 -6.72 16.19 -8.04
C GLY A 251 -6.21 15.75 -6.67
N GLU A 252 -7.04 15.01 -5.93
CA GLU A 252 -6.79 14.57 -4.56
C GLU A 252 -5.96 13.27 -4.49
N HIS A 253 -6.24 12.28 -5.35
CA HIS A 253 -5.75 10.92 -5.15
C HIS A 253 -4.82 10.37 -6.23
N ALA A 254 -4.67 11.04 -7.39
CA ALA A 254 -3.92 10.47 -8.52
C ALA A 254 -2.48 10.08 -8.17
N GLU A 255 -1.78 10.87 -7.35
CA GLU A 255 -0.40 10.56 -6.94
C GLU A 255 -0.32 9.26 -6.12
N ALA A 256 -1.28 9.02 -5.23
CA ALA A 256 -1.35 7.79 -4.45
C ALA A 256 -1.63 6.58 -5.35
N TRP A 257 -2.55 6.71 -6.31
CA TRP A 257 -2.92 5.62 -7.23
C TRP A 257 -1.83 5.25 -8.25
N LEU A 258 -0.91 6.16 -8.56
CA LEU A 258 0.25 5.86 -9.41
C LEU A 258 1.27 4.96 -8.70
N GLY A 259 1.31 4.97 -7.37
CA GLY A 259 2.30 4.22 -6.61
C GLY A 259 3.74 4.53 -7.05
N SER A 260 4.48 3.48 -7.40
CA SER A 260 5.87 3.52 -7.89
C SER A 260 6.05 4.35 -9.17
N LEU A 261 5.07 4.34 -10.09
CA LEU A 261 5.13 5.04 -11.38
C LEU A 261 5.21 6.56 -11.21
N SER A 262 4.72 7.10 -10.08
CA SER A 262 4.79 8.53 -9.77
C SER A 262 6.23 9.06 -9.81
N HIS A 263 7.22 8.19 -9.60
CA HIS A 263 8.63 8.54 -9.67
C HIS A 263 9.11 8.84 -11.10
N TYR A 264 8.53 8.24 -12.14
CA TYR A 264 9.03 8.32 -13.52
C TYR A 264 8.18 9.19 -14.43
N LEU A 265 6.98 9.57 -13.98
CA LEU A 265 6.02 10.27 -14.81
C LEU A 265 5.89 11.74 -14.41
N LEU A 266 5.76 12.61 -15.41
CA LEU A 266 5.45 14.02 -15.20
C LEU A 266 3.98 14.17 -14.85
N ARG A 267 3.68 14.72 -13.67
CA ARG A 267 2.31 14.94 -13.17
C ARG A 267 1.41 15.69 -14.17
N GLY A 268 1.96 16.65 -14.90
CA GLY A 268 1.22 17.44 -15.90
C GLY A 268 0.95 16.72 -17.23
N GLY A 269 1.45 15.50 -17.41
CA GLY A 269 1.29 14.70 -18.62
C GLY A 269 0.52 13.40 -18.40
N LEU A 270 -0.29 13.32 -17.35
CA LEU A 270 -1.06 12.13 -16.99
C LEU A 270 -2.49 12.21 -17.50
N ARG A 271 -2.96 11.12 -18.09
CA ARG A 271 -4.38 10.91 -18.39
C ARG A 271 -4.83 9.58 -17.80
N PHE A 272 -5.86 9.65 -16.97
CA PHE A 272 -6.50 8.48 -16.40
C PHE A 272 -7.70 8.06 -17.24
N GLU A 273 -7.79 6.76 -17.52
CA GLU A 273 -8.95 6.13 -18.13
C GLU A 273 -9.32 4.86 -17.36
N ARG A 274 -10.64 4.65 -17.20
CA ARG A 274 -11.20 3.49 -16.50
C ARG A 274 -10.54 3.23 -15.13
N GLY A 275 -10.13 4.30 -14.45
CA GLY A 275 -9.50 4.36 -13.13
C GLY A 275 -7.99 4.13 -13.06
N PHE A 276 -7.29 4.09 -14.19
CA PHE A 276 -5.85 3.80 -14.25
C PHE A 276 -5.14 4.77 -15.19
N VAL A 277 -3.82 4.93 -15.02
CA VAL A 277 -3.02 5.72 -15.95
C VAL A 277 -2.99 5.04 -17.32
N ALA A 278 -3.43 5.77 -18.33
CA ALA A 278 -3.58 5.29 -19.70
C ALA A 278 -2.64 6.03 -20.65
N GLU A 279 -2.46 7.33 -20.41
CA GLU A 279 -1.42 8.13 -21.07
C GLU A 279 -0.51 8.78 -20.04
N ALA A 280 0.78 8.78 -20.33
CA ALA A 280 1.77 9.36 -19.45
C ALA A 280 2.90 10.03 -20.24
N ARG A 281 3.61 10.96 -19.59
CA ARG A 281 4.85 11.53 -20.10
C ARG A 281 6.02 11.19 -19.19
N TRP A 282 7.07 10.63 -19.77
CA TRP A 282 8.32 10.26 -19.12
C TRP A 282 9.06 11.49 -18.56
N ASN A 283 9.66 11.32 -17.37
CA ASN A 283 10.44 12.33 -16.67
C ASN A 283 11.95 12.06 -16.80
N ARG A 284 12.57 12.65 -17.83
CA ARG A 284 14.01 12.53 -18.15
C ARG A 284 14.99 12.89 -17.01
N LYS A 285 14.55 13.60 -15.97
CA LYS A 285 15.44 13.98 -14.85
C LYS A 285 15.78 12.80 -13.91
N ARG A 286 15.28 11.59 -14.18
CA ARG A 286 15.37 10.43 -13.30
C ARG A 286 15.81 9.15 -14.02
N ASP A 287 16.52 9.31 -15.14
CA ASP A 287 17.00 8.18 -15.96
C ASP A 287 18.06 7.31 -15.23
N ASP A 288 18.66 7.80 -14.14
CA ASP A 288 19.72 7.10 -13.39
C ASP A 288 19.17 6.03 -12.41
N GLU A 289 17.85 5.95 -12.20
CA GLU A 289 17.16 5.08 -11.23
C GLU A 289 16.17 4.08 -11.90
N VAL A 290 16.41 3.72 -13.16
CA VAL A 290 15.45 3.01 -14.02
C VAL A 290 15.28 1.52 -13.68
N ASP A 291 16.24 0.86 -13.03
CA ASP A 291 16.25 -0.62 -12.95
C ASP A 291 15.25 -1.27 -11.98
N SER A 292 14.71 -0.57 -10.97
CA SER A 292 13.92 -1.25 -9.92
C SER A 292 12.40 -1.30 -10.16
N THR A 293 11.88 -0.73 -11.24
CA THR A 293 10.42 -0.60 -11.47
C THR A 293 9.96 -0.85 -12.91
N LEU A 294 10.85 -1.30 -13.80
CA LEU A 294 10.47 -1.68 -15.16
C LEU A 294 9.51 -2.87 -15.20
N ASP A 295 9.52 -3.70 -14.16
CA ASP A 295 8.67 -4.88 -14.02
C ASP A 295 7.35 -4.60 -13.29
N ASP A 296 7.06 -3.33 -12.96
CA ASP A 296 5.83 -3.01 -12.22
C ASP A 296 4.58 -3.27 -13.07
N PRO A 297 3.66 -4.16 -12.63
CA PRO A 297 2.45 -4.50 -13.37
C PRO A 297 1.57 -3.30 -13.73
N ALA A 298 1.66 -2.18 -13.00
CA ALA A 298 0.90 -0.98 -13.30
C ALA A 298 1.21 -0.36 -14.68
N TRP A 299 2.36 -0.68 -15.28
CA TRP A 299 2.68 -0.32 -16.66
C TRP A 299 1.73 -0.93 -17.70
N SER A 300 1.06 -2.04 -17.37
CA SER A 300 0.16 -2.75 -18.27
C SER A 300 -1.00 -1.92 -18.80
N THR A 301 -1.45 -0.91 -18.06
CA THR A 301 -2.59 -0.07 -18.46
C THR A 301 -2.19 1.14 -19.31
N VAL A 302 -0.90 1.42 -19.46
CA VAL A 302 -0.40 2.56 -20.22
C VAL A 302 -0.41 2.22 -21.71
N HIS A 303 -1.30 2.85 -22.47
CA HIS A 303 -1.37 2.70 -23.92
C HIS A 303 -0.58 3.76 -24.68
N THR A 304 -0.31 4.92 -24.09
CA THR A 304 0.49 5.98 -24.71
C THR A 304 1.56 6.49 -23.75
N LEU A 305 2.83 6.41 -24.15
CA LEU A 305 3.95 6.91 -23.37
C LEU A 305 4.76 7.94 -24.18
N LEU A 306 4.72 9.20 -23.74
CA LEU A 306 5.39 10.33 -24.40
C LEU A 306 6.69 10.70 -23.70
N GLY A 307 7.56 11.47 -24.37
CA GLY A 307 8.89 11.84 -23.86
C GLY A 307 9.95 10.80 -24.20
N PRO A 308 11.22 11.00 -23.81
CA PRO A 308 12.30 10.07 -24.14
C PRO A 308 12.25 8.84 -23.22
N ALA A 309 11.25 7.98 -23.38
CA ALA A 309 11.11 6.79 -22.55
C ALA A 309 12.23 5.76 -22.86
N PRO A 310 12.74 5.01 -21.87
CA PRO A 310 13.73 3.98 -22.09
C PRO A 310 13.24 2.92 -23.08
N ALA A 311 14.07 2.58 -24.07
CA ALA A 311 13.75 1.54 -25.05
C ALA A 311 13.44 0.18 -24.38
N ALA A 312 14.12 -0.13 -23.27
CA ALA A 312 13.89 -1.33 -22.48
C ALA A 312 12.45 -1.38 -21.92
N LEU A 313 11.93 -0.27 -21.40
CA LEU A 313 10.54 -0.19 -20.92
C LEU A 313 9.56 -0.39 -22.06
N ALA A 314 9.75 0.30 -23.19
CA ALA A 314 8.85 0.20 -24.34
C ALA A 314 8.74 -1.24 -24.88
N LEU A 315 9.81 -2.02 -24.77
CA LEU A 315 9.85 -3.43 -25.15
C LEU A 315 9.48 -4.39 -24.00
N ALA A 316 9.30 -3.91 -22.78
CA ALA A 316 9.01 -4.77 -21.63
C ALA A 316 7.69 -5.55 -21.83
N PRO A 317 7.64 -6.83 -21.42
CA PRO A 317 6.42 -7.65 -21.50
C PRO A 317 5.25 -7.07 -20.68
N VAL A 318 5.56 -6.29 -19.64
CA VAL A 318 4.55 -5.67 -18.80
C VAL A 318 3.74 -4.60 -19.51
N MET A 319 4.25 -4.00 -20.60
CA MET A 319 3.59 -2.95 -21.40
C MET A 319 2.50 -3.53 -22.33
N ARG A 320 1.46 -4.13 -21.76
CA ARG A 320 0.44 -4.90 -22.49
C ARG A 320 -0.51 -4.04 -23.33
N SER A 321 -0.93 -2.88 -22.82
CA SER A 321 -1.80 -1.97 -23.56
C SER A 321 -1.07 -0.99 -24.48
N LEU A 322 0.27 -1.01 -24.55
CA LEU A 322 1.04 -0.02 -25.30
C LEU A 322 0.66 -0.02 -26.79
N ARG A 323 0.27 1.16 -27.28
CA ARG A 323 -0.12 1.41 -28.67
C ARG A 323 0.69 2.52 -29.30
N ALA A 324 1.19 3.48 -28.51
CA ALA A 324 2.01 4.56 -29.02
C ALA A 324 3.12 4.95 -28.03
N VAL A 325 4.34 5.15 -28.54
CA VAL A 325 5.49 5.49 -27.69
C VAL A 325 6.43 6.48 -28.37
N GLN A 326 6.93 7.42 -27.58
CA GLN A 326 8.13 8.19 -27.89
C GLN A 326 9.28 7.55 -27.10
N VAL A 327 10.34 7.09 -27.77
CA VAL A 327 11.47 6.39 -27.14
C VAL A 327 12.74 7.20 -27.22
N ASP A 328 13.58 7.11 -26.19
CA ASP A 328 14.94 7.61 -26.27
C ASP A 328 15.77 6.71 -27.20
N VAL A 329 16.33 7.34 -28.23
CA VAL A 329 17.23 6.70 -29.20
C VAL A 329 18.64 7.30 -29.15
N ALA A 330 18.90 8.19 -28.19
CA ALA A 330 20.23 8.69 -27.89
C ALA A 330 21.14 7.51 -27.51
N GLY A 331 22.30 7.43 -28.14
CA GLY A 331 23.26 6.33 -27.93
C GLY A 331 22.99 5.05 -28.74
N LEU A 332 21.84 4.90 -29.41
CA LEU A 332 21.61 3.75 -30.30
C LEU A 332 22.25 3.96 -31.68
N THR A 333 22.96 2.95 -32.18
CA THR A 333 23.46 2.88 -33.56
C THR A 333 22.31 2.78 -34.56
N GLY A 334 22.56 3.07 -35.84
CA GLY A 334 21.54 2.94 -36.90
C GLY A 334 20.90 1.55 -36.99
N LYS A 335 21.69 0.48 -36.82
CA LYS A 335 21.19 -0.90 -36.78
C LYS A 335 20.31 -1.17 -35.57
N GLN A 336 20.69 -0.67 -34.38
CA GLN A 336 19.88 -0.81 -33.17
C GLN A 336 18.55 -0.05 -33.27
N ARG A 337 18.55 1.16 -33.84
CA ARG A 337 17.32 1.92 -34.08
C ARG A 337 16.36 1.21 -35.02
N ALA A 338 16.88 0.64 -36.11
CA ALA A 338 16.07 -0.15 -37.04
C ALA A 338 15.46 -1.38 -36.34
N SER A 339 16.28 -2.14 -35.61
CA SER A 339 15.83 -3.32 -34.85
C SER A 339 14.77 -2.97 -33.79
N LEU A 340 14.96 -1.89 -33.02
CA LEU A 340 13.97 -1.40 -32.06
C LEU A 340 12.65 -1.04 -32.76
N ALA A 341 12.74 -0.34 -33.89
CA ALA A 341 11.55 0.07 -34.63
C ALA A 341 10.78 -1.12 -35.18
N ASP A 342 11.47 -2.14 -35.68
CA ASP A 342 10.85 -3.37 -36.19
C ASP A 342 10.18 -4.17 -35.06
N GLN A 343 10.79 -4.26 -33.88
CA GLN A 343 10.20 -4.92 -32.70
C GLN A 343 8.93 -4.21 -32.21
N LEU A 344 8.93 -2.87 -32.15
CA LEU A 344 7.76 -2.10 -31.75
C LEU A 344 6.62 -2.23 -32.77
N ARG A 345 6.93 -2.16 -34.08
CA ARG A 345 5.93 -2.39 -35.13
C ARG A 345 5.36 -3.80 -35.12
N ALA A 346 6.18 -4.82 -34.84
CA ALA A 346 5.71 -6.20 -34.71
C ALA A 346 4.69 -6.37 -33.57
N ARG A 347 4.75 -5.52 -32.54
CA ARG A 347 3.76 -5.44 -31.45
C ARG A 347 2.56 -4.54 -31.76
N GLY A 348 2.51 -3.93 -32.95
CA GLY A 348 1.48 -2.95 -33.30
C GLY A 348 1.64 -1.58 -32.61
N VAL A 349 2.83 -1.28 -32.09
CA VAL A 349 3.11 0.00 -31.41
C VAL A 349 3.57 1.05 -32.41
N GLU A 350 2.89 2.18 -32.44
CA GLU A 350 3.26 3.37 -33.19
C GLU A 350 4.42 4.11 -32.51
N ILE A 351 5.43 4.50 -33.30
CA ILE A 351 6.57 5.28 -32.81
C ILE A 351 6.31 6.74 -33.12
N ILE A 352 6.11 7.54 -32.07
CA ILE A 352 5.88 8.98 -32.18
C ILE A 352 7.24 9.66 -32.34
N SER A 353 7.38 10.44 -33.42
CA SER A 353 8.56 11.29 -33.61
C SER A 353 8.62 12.39 -32.56
N ALA A 354 9.79 12.61 -31.99
CA ALA A 354 10.04 13.61 -30.95
C ALA A 354 9.86 15.06 -31.40
#